data_AF-A0A378X749-F1
#
_entry.id   AF-A0A378X749-F1
#
_cell.length_a   1.000
_cell.length_b   1.000
_cell.length_c   1.000
_cell.angle_alpha   90.00
_cell.angle_beta   90.00
_cell.angle_gamma   90.00
#
_symmetry.space_group_name_H-M   'P 1'
#
loop_
_entity.id
_entity.type
_entity.pdbx_description
1 polymer ?
#
loop_
_entity_poly.entity_id
_entity_poly.type
_entity_poly.pdbx_seq_one_letter_code
_entity_poly.pdbx_strand_id
1 'polypeptide(L)'
;MQPRPHLRRGRARVESAAEPGADIWAQRADAAESAIVSRHLRRLWLLPGAELGVVGWPATRAERLFFSWNYWWQAHLVDCAIDAANREATPARTGRIAALARGHRLRNITGWTNNYYDDMAWLAIALERAERTRGITEVRGGLIALEQQLMAGWQPEIGAVPWRKGSDYFNAPANGPVAIALARLGHHERAAQIADWIDATLRDPETGLILDGIHLPSGRIERPTFSYCQGVVLSLETELAVRTGDDRHLDRVQRLLRAVEDHMTERNVVTGGGGGDGGLFNGILARYLALVAIMLPGDEVAHRAARRSAAAIVKASARAAWDHRLEVEGDPLFGHDWNEPARLPGGTAGAGRATSGGSVISSRTPERDLSVQLSGWMLMEAAQMVTAAGL
;
A
#
# COMPACT_ATOMS: atom_id res chain seq x y z
N MET A 1 24.25 -64.64 -11.97
CA MET A 1 23.26 -63.55 -11.96
C MET A 1 23.59 -62.63 -10.80
N GLN A 2 24.43 -61.62 -11.02
CA GLN A 2 24.83 -60.63 -10.00
C GLN A 2 23.98 -59.36 -10.14
N PRO A 3 23.52 -58.74 -9.05
CA PRO A 3 22.72 -57.52 -9.14
C PRO A 3 23.62 -56.30 -9.40
N ARG A 4 23.17 -55.43 -10.31
CA ARG A 4 23.84 -54.16 -10.67
C ARG A 4 23.71 -53.14 -9.52
N PRO A 5 24.72 -52.29 -9.28
CA PRO A 5 24.62 -51.24 -8.27
C PRO A 5 23.75 -50.09 -8.78
N HIS A 6 22.81 -49.65 -7.94
CA HIS A 6 21.97 -48.49 -8.19
C HIS A 6 22.80 -47.19 -8.16
N LEU A 7 22.93 -46.55 -9.32
CA LEU A 7 23.43 -45.17 -9.45
C LEU A 7 22.51 -44.23 -8.68
N ARG A 8 22.95 -43.76 -7.51
CA ARG A 8 22.38 -42.59 -6.82
C ARG A 8 22.57 -41.38 -7.74
N ARG A 9 21.51 -40.94 -8.42
CA ARG A 9 21.45 -39.61 -9.04
C ARG A 9 21.59 -38.58 -7.92
N GLY A 10 22.74 -37.92 -7.85
CA GLY A 10 22.91 -36.74 -7.02
C GLY A 10 21.87 -35.70 -7.42
N ARG A 11 21.05 -35.27 -6.47
CA ARG A 11 20.24 -34.05 -6.62
C ARG A 11 21.23 -32.92 -6.85
N ALA A 12 21.15 -32.28 -8.02
CA ALA A 12 21.81 -31.01 -8.24
C ALA A 12 21.36 -30.06 -7.11
N ARG A 13 22.33 -29.60 -6.34
CA ARG A 13 22.14 -28.51 -5.38
C ARG A 13 21.79 -27.31 -6.25
N VAL A 14 20.54 -26.86 -6.22
CA VAL A 14 20.20 -25.55 -6.77
C VAL A 14 21.04 -24.58 -5.94
N GLU A 15 22.09 -24.03 -6.53
CA GLU A 15 22.80 -22.90 -5.94
C GLU A 15 21.74 -21.83 -5.72
N SER A 16 21.46 -21.54 -4.45
CA SER A 16 20.62 -20.42 -4.06
C SER A 16 21.22 -19.19 -4.73
N ALA A 17 20.57 -18.68 -5.79
CA ALA A 17 20.96 -17.41 -6.37
C ALA A 17 21.10 -16.39 -5.24
N ALA A 18 22.25 -15.73 -5.16
CA ALA A 18 22.53 -14.75 -4.09
C ALA A 18 21.38 -13.74 -3.97
N GLU A 19 21.10 -13.27 -2.74
CA GLU A 19 20.08 -12.22 -2.55
C GLU A 19 20.44 -11.00 -3.42
N PRO A 20 19.51 -10.47 -4.24
CA PRO A 20 19.77 -9.29 -5.03
C PRO A 20 20.18 -8.11 -4.14
N GLY A 21 21.24 -7.42 -4.54
CA GLY A 21 21.69 -6.20 -3.88
C GLY A 21 20.69 -5.04 -4.02
N ALA A 22 20.87 -4.00 -3.20
CA ALA A 22 20.02 -2.82 -3.21
C ALA A 22 20.04 -2.07 -4.57
N ASP A 23 21.14 -2.16 -5.31
CA ASP A 23 21.29 -1.63 -6.67
C ASP A 23 20.41 -2.35 -7.68
N ILE A 24 20.30 -3.68 -7.57
CA ILE A 24 19.40 -4.48 -8.40
C ILE A 24 17.95 -4.12 -8.08
N TRP A 25 17.59 -4.00 -6.80
CA TRP A 25 16.23 -3.57 -6.43
C TRP A 25 15.90 -2.15 -6.88
N ALA A 26 16.89 -1.23 -6.86
CA ALA A 26 16.72 0.12 -7.40
C ALA A 26 16.39 0.08 -8.91
N GLN A 27 17.12 -0.71 -9.70
CA GLN A 27 16.83 -0.89 -11.13
C GLN A 27 15.44 -1.48 -11.38
N ARG A 28 15.01 -2.44 -10.55
CA ARG A 28 13.66 -3.03 -10.61
C ARG A 28 12.57 -2.02 -10.29
N ALA A 29 12.81 -1.16 -9.32
CA ALA A 29 11.92 -0.07 -8.95
C ALA A 29 11.85 1.00 -10.06
N ASP A 30 12.98 1.34 -10.70
CA ASP A 30 13.02 2.23 -11.87
C ASP A 30 12.24 1.65 -13.07
N ALA A 31 12.34 0.33 -13.30
CA ALA A 31 11.57 -0.34 -14.34
C ALA A 31 10.06 -0.32 -14.03
N ALA A 32 9.68 -0.50 -12.76
CA ALA A 32 8.27 -0.39 -12.35
C ALA A 32 7.74 1.05 -12.50
N GLU A 33 8.54 2.07 -12.14
CA GLU A 33 8.22 3.48 -12.38
C GLU A 33 8.04 3.76 -13.87
N SER A 34 8.98 3.31 -14.71
CA SER A 34 8.93 3.43 -16.17
C SER A 34 7.63 2.88 -16.74
N ALA A 35 7.24 1.67 -16.32
CA ALA A 35 5.98 1.04 -16.72
C ALA A 35 4.75 1.90 -16.39
N ILE A 36 4.70 2.52 -15.21
CA ILE A 36 3.59 3.40 -14.82
C ILE A 36 3.59 4.68 -15.66
N VAL A 37 4.75 5.30 -15.86
CA VAL A 37 4.89 6.53 -16.64
C VAL A 37 4.49 6.31 -18.09
N SER A 38 4.91 5.21 -18.72
CA SER A 38 4.61 4.89 -20.12
C SER A 38 3.13 4.51 -20.30
N ARG A 39 2.61 3.63 -19.44
CA ARG A 39 1.30 2.99 -19.64
C ARG A 39 0.13 3.74 -19.02
N HIS A 40 0.31 4.34 -17.84
CA HIS A 40 -0.78 4.88 -17.05
C HIS A 40 -0.78 6.41 -16.94
N LEU A 41 0.39 7.06 -16.91
CA LEU A 41 0.45 8.50 -16.64
C LEU A 41 0.02 9.33 -17.87
N ARG A 42 -0.91 10.26 -17.69
CA ARG A 42 -1.38 11.18 -18.75
C ARG A 42 -1.60 12.58 -18.21
N ARG A 43 -1.50 13.59 -19.08
CA ARG A 43 -1.90 14.97 -18.76
C ARG A 43 -3.41 15.07 -18.58
N LEU A 44 -3.85 15.69 -17.49
CA LEU A 44 -5.26 15.95 -17.23
C LEU A 44 -5.77 17.03 -18.20
N TRP A 45 -6.67 16.66 -19.11
CA TRP A 45 -7.33 17.57 -20.06
C TRP A 45 -6.36 18.52 -20.80
N LEU A 46 -5.18 18.00 -21.18
CA LEU A 46 -4.11 18.75 -21.84
C LEU A 46 -3.53 19.93 -21.02
N LEU A 47 -3.87 20.05 -19.74
CA LEU A 47 -3.38 21.10 -18.86
C LEU A 47 -1.89 20.87 -18.54
N PRO A 48 -1.00 21.84 -18.84
CA PRO A 48 0.40 21.76 -18.42
C PRO A 48 0.52 21.65 -16.90
N GLY A 49 1.45 20.81 -16.42
CA GLY A 49 1.70 20.62 -14.99
C GLY A 49 0.54 20.02 -14.21
N ALA A 50 -0.36 19.27 -14.86
CA ALA A 50 -1.38 18.47 -14.19
C ALA A 50 -1.40 17.08 -14.82
N GLU A 51 -1.05 16.07 -14.03
CA GLU A 51 -0.96 14.68 -14.48
C GLU A 51 -1.79 13.77 -13.57
N LEU A 52 -2.28 12.67 -14.14
CA LEU A 52 -3.03 11.63 -13.43
C LEU A 52 -2.75 10.28 -14.08
N GLY A 53 -2.88 9.21 -13.29
CA GLY A 53 -2.89 7.84 -13.78
C GLY A 53 -4.26 7.45 -14.32
N VAL A 54 -4.33 6.95 -15.55
CA VAL A 54 -5.52 6.26 -16.03
C VAL A 54 -5.69 4.93 -15.29
N VAL A 55 -6.94 4.57 -14.99
CA VAL A 55 -7.26 3.46 -14.08
C VAL A 55 -6.95 2.07 -14.64
N GLY A 56 -6.61 1.93 -15.92
CA GLY A 56 -6.09 0.68 -16.43
C GLY A 56 -5.36 0.77 -17.76
N TRP A 57 -4.59 -0.27 -18.08
CA TRP A 57 -3.82 -0.39 -19.31
C TRP A 57 -3.99 -1.79 -19.95
N PRO A 58 -4.36 -1.88 -21.25
CA PRO A 58 -4.64 -0.78 -22.17
C PRO A 58 -5.88 0.05 -21.77
N ALA A 59 -5.74 1.37 -21.86
CA ALA A 59 -6.76 2.31 -21.42
C ALA A 59 -7.89 2.47 -22.45
N THR A 60 -9.14 2.46 -21.99
CA THR A 60 -10.33 2.80 -22.78
C THR A 60 -10.37 4.29 -23.10
N ARG A 61 -11.23 4.72 -24.03
CA ARG A 61 -11.42 6.14 -24.34
C ARG A 61 -11.94 6.94 -23.14
N ALA A 62 -12.86 6.36 -22.36
CA ALA A 62 -13.44 7.02 -21.20
C ALA A 62 -12.41 7.25 -20.09
N GLU A 63 -11.53 6.28 -19.86
CA GLU A 63 -10.44 6.39 -18.87
C GLU A 63 -9.38 7.42 -19.31
N ARG A 64 -9.03 7.47 -20.61
CA ARG A 64 -8.10 8.48 -21.15
C ARG A 64 -8.61 9.92 -21.02
N LEU A 65 -9.94 10.09 -21.07
CA LEU A 65 -10.59 11.39 -20.86
C LEU A 65 -10.86 11.66 -19.37
N PHE A 66 -10.45 10.76 -18.49
CA PHE A 66 -10.69 10.82 -17.04
C PHE A 66 -12.17 10.93 -16.66
N PHE A 67 -13.09 10.33 -17.44
CA PHE A 67 -14.47 10.15 -16.98
C PHE A 67 -14.54 9.15 -15.83
N SER A 68 -13.69 8.11 -15.88
CA SER A 68 -13.43 7.19 -14.78
C SER A 68 -12.11 7.56 -14.10
N TRP A 69 -12.15 7.69 -12.78
CA TRP A 69 -11.02 8.12 -11.97
C TRP A 69 -11.26 7.68 -10.52
N ASN A 70 -10.21 7.17 -9.86
CA ASN A 70 -10.29 6.63 -8.51
C ASN A 70 -9.40 7.47 -7.59
N TYR A 71 -10.02 8.17 -6.63
CA TYR A 71 -9.35 9.14 -5.75
C TYR A 71 -8.17 8.49 -5.02
N TRP A 72 -8.42 7.42 -4.27
CA TRP A 72 -7.37 6.83 -3.43
C TRP A 72 -6.28 6.09 -4.23
N TRP A 73 -6.58 5.56 -5.42
CA TRP A 73 -5.53 5.02 -6.30
C TRP A 73 -4.56 6.10 -6.73
N GLN A 74 -5.04 7.34 -6.97
CA GLN A 74 -4.15 8.46 -7.26
C GLN A 74 -3.33 8.89 -6.04
N ALA A 75 -3.90 8.83 -4.84
CA ALA A 75 -3.14 9.09 -3.62
C ALA A 75 -1.94 8.13 -3.51
N HIS A 76 -2.13 6.84 -3.80
CA HIS A 76 -1.04 5.87 -3.84
C HIS A 76 -0.09 6.06 -5.03
N LEU A 77 -0.56 6.56 -6.18
CA LEU A 77 0.32 6.97 -7.28
C LEU A 77 1.25 8.13 -6.88
N VAL A 78 0.72 9.13 -6.17
CA VAL A 78 1.52 10.21 -5.57
C VAL A 78 2.54 9.60 -4.59
N ASP A 79 2.10 8.66 -3.76
CA ASP A 79 2.93 8.01 -2.74
C ASP A 79 4.10 7.20 -3.33
N CYS A 80 3.87 6.46 -4.43
CA CYS A 80 4.93 5.75 -5.16
C CYS A 80 5.88 6.71 -5.87
N ALA A 81 5.37 7.82 -6.43
CA ALA A 81 6.24 8.85 -7.00
C ALA A 81 7.15 9.50 -5.95
N ILE A 82 6.68 9.64 -4.70
CA ILE A 82 7.49 10.09 -3.57
C ILE A 82 8.56 9.06 -3.20
N ASP A 83 8.24 7.75 -3.21
CA ASP A 83 9.24 6.70 -2.97
C ASP A 83 10.40 6.79 -3.97
N ALA A 84 10.08 6.85 -5.27
CA ALA A 84 11.11 6.97 -6.30
C ALA A 84 11.94 8.26 -6.15
N ALA A 85 11.32 9.38 -5.79
CA ALA A 85 12.03 10.64 -5.54
C ALA A 85 12.89 10.62 -4.27
N ASN A 86 12.52 9.82 -3.27
CA ASN A 86 13.31 9.62 -2.05
C ASN A 86 14.49 8.68 -2.30
N ARG A 87 14.31 7.63 -3.11
CA ARG A 87 15.39 6.73 -3.52
C ARG A 87 16.42 7.45 -4.38
N GLU A 88 15.97 8.22 -5.37
CA GLU A 88 16.85 9.03 -6.19
C GLU A 88 16.15 10.33 -6.63
N ALA A 89 16.67 11.44 -6.11
CA ALA A 89 16.14 12.77 -6.35
C ALA A 89 16.52 13.30 -7.73
N THR A 90 15.54 13.46 -8.62
CA THR A 90 15.71 14.17 -9.90
C THR A 90 14.69 15.31 -10.04
N PRO A 91 15.00 16.35 -10.85
CA PRO A 91 14.03 17.39 -11.15
C PRO A 91 12.74 16.85 -11.78
N ALA A 92 12.85 15.81 -12.62
CA ALA A 92 11.72 15.16 -13.26
C ALA A 92 10.79 14.47 -12.25
N ARG A 93 11.35 13.69 -11.31
CA ARG A 93 10.57 13.03 -10.26
C ARG A 93 9.91 14.03 -9.31
N THR A 94 10.64 15.08 -8.92
CA THR A 94 10.12 16.13 -8.04
C THR A 94 8.99 16.92 -8.71
N GLY A 95 9.17 17.29 -9.99
CA GLY A 95 8.13 17.95 -10.79
C GLY A 95 6.89 17.07 -10.98
N ARG A 96 7.06 15.75 -11.13
CA ARG A 96 5.94 14.80 -11.25
C ARG A 96 5.07 14.76 -10.00
N ILE A 97 5.64 14.77 -8.81
CA ILE A 97 4.86 14.77 -7.55
C ILE A 97 3.95 16.02 -7.50
N ALA A 98 4.49 17.20 -7.80
CA ALA A 98 3.72 18.43 -7.86
C ALA A 98 2.62 18.38 -8.94
N ALA A 99 2.94 17.84 -10.12
CA ALA A 99 1.98 17.69 -11.22
C ALA A 99 0.83 16.71 -10.89
N LEU A 100 1.13 15.61 -10.21
CA LEU A 100 0.15 14.64 -9.72
C LEU A 100 -0.75 15.25 -8.64
N ALA A 101 -0.17 15.90 -7.64
CA ALA A 101 -0.93 16.56 -6.58
C ALA A 101 -1.87 17.65 -7.14
N ARG A 102 -1.37 18.45 -8.10
CA ARG A 102 -2.19 19.43 -8.81
C ARG A 102 -3.29 18.78 -9.65
N GLY A 103 -2.97 17.71 -10.38
CA GLY A 103 -3.95 16.93 -11.16
C GLY A 103 -5.07 16.38 -10.28
N HIS A 104 -4.72 15.83 -9.12
CA HIS A 104 -5.65 15.29 -8.13
C HIS A 104 -6.66 16.34 -7.68
N ARG A 105 -6.17 17.50 -7.21
CA ARG A 105 -7.01 18.62 -6.76
C ARG A 105 -7.96 19.11 -7.86
N LEU A 106 -7.45 19.28 -9.08
CA LEU A 106 -8.24 19.80 -10.20
C LEU A 106 -9.32 18.82 -10.63
N ARG A 107 -9.01 17.53 -10.72
CA ARG A 107 -9.97 16.51 -11.17
C ARG A 107 -11.08 16.25 -10.17
N ASN A 108 -10.83 16.41 -8.87
CA ASN A 108 -11.82 16.15 -7.83
C ASN A 108 -12.92 17.22 -7.76
N ILE A 109 -12.77 18.39 -8.41
CA ILE A 109 -13.72 19.52 -8.47
C ILE A 109 -14.00 20.19 -7.11
N THR A 110 -14.26 19.43 -6.05
CA THR A 110 -14.39 19.87 -4.66
C THR A 110 -13.05 20.23 -4.01
N GLY A 111 -11.96 20.25 -4.79
CA GLY A 111 -10.61 20.51 -4.32
C GLY A 111 -10.00 19.26 -3.69
N TRP A 112 -9.55 19.36 -2.45
CA TRP A 112 -8.81 18.27 -1.80
C TRP A 112 -9.72 17.27 -1.09
N THR A 113 -10.88 17.68 -0.60
CA THR A 113 -11.72 16.86 0.29
C THR A 113 -12.79 16.09 -0.48
N ASN A 114 -13.25 14.98 0.10
CA ASN A 114 -14.42 14.23 -0.37
C ASN A 114 -15.28 13.75 0.83
N ASN A 115 -16.10 12.71 0.64
CA ASN A 115 -16.98 12.16 1.67
C ASN A 115 -16.44 10.93 2.40
N TYR A 116 -15.33 10.36 1.92
CA TYR A 116 -14.72 9.10 2.36
C TYR A 116 -13.47 9.42 3.19
N TYR A 117 -13.45 8.99 4.47
CA TYR A 117 -12.38 9.36 5.39
C TYR A 117 -11.08 8.61 5.10
N ASP A 118 -11.18 7.36 4.64
CA ASP A 118 -10.09 6.56 4.09
C ASP A 118 -9.44 7.25 2.89
N ASP A 119 -10.22 7.65 1.88
CA ASP A 119 -9.71 8.37 0.71
C ASP A 119 -8.93 9.63 1.12
N MET A 120 -9.54 10.48 1.95
CA MET A 120 -8.92 11.72 2.42
C MET A 120 -7.64 11.45 3.23
N ALA A 121 -7.63 10.39 4.05
CA ALA A 121 -6.47 10.02 4.83
C ALA A 121 -5.30 9.53 3.96
N TRP A 122 -5.57 8.71 2.93
CA TRP A 122 -4.53 8.29 1.99
C TRP A 122 -3.86 9.47 1.30
N LEU A 123 -4.65 10.46 0.88
CA LEU A 123 -4.08 11.67 0.30
C LEU A 123 -3.30 12.48 1.34
N ALA A 124 -3.83 12.63 2.56
CA ALA A 124 -3.13 13.37 3.62
C ALA A 124 -1.76 12.76 3.91
N ILE A 125 -1.66 11.43 4.00
CA ILE A 125 -0.41 10.69 4.18
C ILE A 125 0.56 11.01 3.03
N ALA A 126 0.11 10.93 1.78
CA ALA A 126 0.97 11.19 0.62
C ALA A 126 1.45 12.66 0.55
N LEU A 127 0.56 13.62 0.77
CA LEU A 127 0.92 15.05 0.77
C LEU A 127 1.87 15.39 1.94
N GLU A 128 1.69 14.77 3.10
CA GLU A 128 2.57 14.95 4.26
C GLU A 128 3.98 14.49 3.92
N ARG A 129 4.10 13.31 3.30
CA ARG A 129 5.39 12.79 2.85
C ARG A 129 6.03 13.69 1.79
N ALA A 130 5.24 14.20 0.83
CA ALA A 130 5.73 15.10 -0.21
C ALA A 130 6.34 16.37 0.39
N GLU A 131 5.67 16.97 1.37
CA GLU A 131 6.20 18.14 2.07
C GLU A 131 7.45 17.77 2.89
N ARG A 132 7.33 16.78 3.80
CA ARG A 132 8.40 16.46 4.75
C ARG A 132 9.68 15.97 4.10
N THR A 133 9.58 15.14 3.05
CA THR A 133 10.75 14.47 2.46
C THR A 133 11.27 15.16 1.20
N ARG A 134 10.40 15.86 0.45
CA ARG A 134 10.75 16.50 -0.82
C ARG A 134 10.60 18.02 -0.82
N GLY A 135 10.11 18.62 0.26
CA GLY A 135 9.97 20.07 0.39
C GLY A 135 8.92 20.68 -0.55
N ILE A 136 7.95 19.91 -1.02
CA ILE A 136 6.93 20.36 -1.97
C ILE A 136 5.85 21.14 -1.21
N THR A 137 6.11 22.42 -0.93
CA THR A 137 5.26 23.26 -0.07
C THR A 137 3.90 23.60 -0.68
N GLU A 138 3.71 23.43 -1.99
CA GLU A 138 2.46 23.69 -2.71
C GLU A 138 1.29 22.83 -2.20
N VAL A 139 1.58 21.71 -1.53
CA VAL A 139 0.56 20.79 -1.00
C VAL A 139 0.04 21.19 0.39
N ARG A 140 0.66 22.18 1.06
CA ARG A 140 0.31 22.63 2.42
C ARG A 140 -1.16 23.00 2.57
N GLY A 141 -1.72 23.72 1.60
CA GLY A 141 -3.14 24.08 1.61
C GLY A 141 -4.07 22.87 1.55
N GLY A 142 -3.62 21.78 0.91
CA GLY A 142 -4.33 20.50 0.91
C GLY A 142 -4.22 19.79 2.24
N LEU A 143 -3.04 19.76 2.86
CA LEU A 143 -2.83 19.17 4.17
C LEU A 143 -3.72 19.80 5.25
N ILE A 144 -3.76 21.13 5.32
CA ILE A 144 -4.61 21.86 6.27
C ILE A 144 -6.09 21.48 6.07
N ALA A 145 -6.55 21.44 4.82
CA ALA A 145 -7.95 21.10 4.51
C ALA A 145 -8.30 19.66 4.88
N LEU A 146 -7.39 18.72 4.62
CA LEU A 146 -7.58 17.30 4.93
C LEU A 146 -7.54 17.06 6.45
N GLU A 147 -6.52 17.58 7.14
CA GLU A 147 -6.37 17.50 8.60
C GLU A 147 -7.64 17.97 9.32
N GLN A 148 -8.20 19.11 8.90
CA GLN A 148 -9.45 19.63 9.47
C GLN A 148 -10.60 18.63 9.30
N GLN A 149 -10.74 18.00 8.13
CA GLN A 149 -11.79 16.99 7.92
C GLN A 149 -11.55 15.75 8.78
N LEU A 150 -10.32 15.24 8.85
CA LEU A 150 -9.98 14.04 9.60
C LEU A 150 -10.24 14.23 11.11
N MET A 151 -9.83 15.38 11.66
CA MET A 151 -10.11 15.72 13.07
C MET A 151 -11.60 15.88 13.34
N ALA A 152 -12.36 16.48 12.41
CA ALA A 152 -13.80 16.66 12.55
C ALA A 152 -14.62 15.37 12.41
N GLY A 153 -14.06 14.32 11.80
CA GLY A 153 -14.73 13.03 11.62
C GLY A 153 -14.75 12.15 12.87
N TRP A 154 -13.91 12.46 13.85
CA TRP A 154 -13.82 11.70 15.10
C TRP A 154 -15.09 11.81 15.92
N GLN A 155 -15.63 10.66 16.34
CA GLN A 155 -16.79 10.56 17.22
C GLN A 155 -16.33 10.13 18.62
N PRO A 156 -16.27 11.05 19.61
CA PRO A 156 -15.76 10.75 20.95
C PRO A 156 -16.46 9.60 21.68
N GLU A 157 -17.76 9.44 21.45
CA GLU A 157 -18.59 8.39 22.03
C GLU A 157 -18.31 6.99 21.48
N ILE A 158 -17.71 6.90 20.28
CA ILE A 158 -17.28 5.64 19.67
C ILE A 158 -15.77 5.45 19.83
N GLY A 159 -14.99 6.53 19.77
CA GLY A 159 -13.54 6.45 19.71
C GLY A 159 -13.02 6.11 18.31
N ALA A 160 -13.74 6.49 17.25
CA ALA A 160 -13.37 6.20 15.86
C ALA A 160 -13.94 7.23 14.86
N VAL A 161 -13.51 7.15 13.60
CA VAL A 161 -14.14 7.80 12.46
C VAL A 161 -15.00 6.80 11.68
N PRO A 162 -16.18 7.20 11.15
CA PRO A 162 -16.92 6.36 10.23
C PRO A 162 -16.19 6.25 8.89
N TRP A 163 -16.50 5.24 8.09
CA TRP A 163 -15.92 5.05 6.77
C TRP A 163 -16.18 6.26 5.86
N ARG A 164 -17.42 6.73 5.83
CA ARG A 164 -17.83 7.95 5.12
C ARG A 164 -18.75 8.80 5.97
N LYS A 165 -18.87 10.08 5.60
CA LYS A 165 -19.78 11.03 6.27
C LYS A 165 -21.21 10.47 6.33
N GLY A 166 -21.76 10.39 7.53
CA GLY A 166 -23.11 9.88 7.79
C GLY A 166 -23.27 8.36 7.72
N SER A 167 -22.18 7.59 7.65
CA SER A 167 -22.23 6.12 7.72
C SER A 167 -22.30 5.61 9.15
N ASP A 168 -22.92 4.46 9.33
CA ASP A 168 -22.91 3.64 10.55
C ASP A 168 -21.72 2.66 10.59
N TYR A 169 -20.91 2.62 9.52
CA TYR A 169 -19.83 1.65 9.35
C TYR A 169 -18.49 2.25 9.76
N PHE A 170 -17.82 1.63 10.72
CA PHE A 170 -16.52 2.04 11.26
C PHE A 170 -15.53 0.93 10.95
N ASN A 171 -14.52 1.24 10.15
CA ASN A 171 -13.66 0.21 9.56
C ASN A 171 -12.17 0.54 9.75
N ALA A 172 -11.33 -0.50 9.79
CA ALA A 172 -9.88 -0.36 9.84
C ALA A 172 -9.32 0.45 8.65
N PRO A 173 -9.85 0.32 7.43
CA PRO A 173 -9.43 1.12 6.26
C PRO A 173 -9.57 2.63 6.41
N ALA A 174 -10.55 3.14 7.18
CA ALA A 174 -10.61 4.57 7.49
C ALA A 174 -9.77 4.90 8.73
N ASN A 175 -9.92 4.13 9.80
CA ASN A 175 -9.34 4.46 11.10
C ASN A 175 -7.81 4.34 11.13
N GLY A 176 -7.24 3.31 10.51
CA GLY A 176 -5.78 3.14 10.42
C GLY A 176 -5.10 4.32 9.71
N PRO A 177 -5.45 4.61 8.44
CA PRO A 177 -4.89 5.76 7.71
C PRO A 177 -5.15 7.11 8.38
N VAL A 178 -6.34 7.34 8.96
CA VAL A 178 -6.60 8.59 9.70
C VAL A 178 -5.63 8.71 10.86
N ALA A 179 -5.47 7.67 11.66
CA ALA A 179 -4.55 7.70 12.79
C ALA A 179 -3.09 7.87 12.36
N ILE A 180 -2.66 7.26 11.25
CA ILE A 180 -1.31 7.48 10.69
C ILE A 180 -1.12 8.95 10.30
N ALA A 181 -2.07 9.53 9.56
CA ALA A 181 -2.02 10.95 9.18
C ALA A 181 -1.96 11.85 10.43
N LEU A 182 -2.82 11.61 11.42
CA LEU A 182 -2.85 12.36 12.67
C LEU A 182 -1.56 12.22 13.47
N ALA A 183 -0.99 11.02 13.57
CA ALA A 183 0.29 10.79 14.23
C ALA A 183 1.43 11.59 13.56
N ARG A 184 1.44 11.65 12.23
CA ARG A 184 2.44 12.42 11.46
C ARG A 184 2.28 13.93 11.60
N LEU A 185 1.04 14.40 11.75
CA LEU A 185 0.69 15.81 11.96
C LEU A 185 0.82 16.25 13.43
N GLY A 186 1.23 15.35 14.34
CA GLY A 186 1.50 15.67 15.75
C GLY A 186 0.34 15.42 16.71
N HIS A 187 -0.80 14.91 16.24
CA HIS A 187 -1.97 14.56 17.07
C HIS A 187 -1.82 13.15 17.67
N HIS A 188 -0.72 12.91 18.39
CA HIS A 188 -0.34 11.59 18.90
C HIS A 188 -1.39 10.99 19.84
N GLU A 189 -1.99 11.80 20.72
CA GLU A 189 -3.04 11.34 21.64
C GLU A 189 -4.26 10.81 20.86
N ARG A 190 -4.72 11.54 19.84
CA ARG A 190 -5.86 11.12 19.02
C ARG A 190 -5.53 9.87 18.22
N ALA A 191 -4.33 9.78 17.66
CA ALA A 191 -3.88 8.59 16.95
C ALA A 191 -3.82 7.36 17.88
N ALA A 192 -3.35 7.52 19.12
CA ALA A 192 -3.32 6.46 20.12
C ALA A 192 -4.74 6.01 20.54
N GLN A 193 -5.69 6.93 20.68
CA GLN A 193 -7.09 6.60 20.95
C GLN A 193 -7.71 5.76 19.83
N ILE A 194 -7.44 6.11 18.56
CA ILE A 194 -7.89 5.30 17.41
C ILE A 194 -7.23 3.91 17.43
N ALA A 195 -5.91 3.84 17.70
CA ALA A 195 -5.19 2.57 17.78
C ALA A 195 -5.77 1.64 18.86
N ASP A 196 -6.06 2.21 20.05
CA ASP A 196 -6.69 1.48 21.15
C ASP A 196 -8.10 0.98 20.77
N TRP A 197 -8.88 1.79 20.04
CA TRP A 197 -10.19 1.36 19.54
C TRP A 197 -10.08 0.21 18.52
N ILE A 198 -9.12 0.27 17.59
CA ILE A 198 -8.90 -0.80 16.60
C ILE A 198 -8.53 -2.12 17.31
N ASP A 199 -7.55 -2.10 18.22
CA ASP A 199 -7.09 -3.30 18.95
C ASP A 199 -8.18 -3.92 19.84
N ALA A 200 -9.04 -3.09 20.42
CA ALA A 200 -10.15 -3.53 21.26
C ALA A 200 -11.37 -4.06 20.47
N THR A 201 -11.65 -3.47 19.30
CA THR A 201 -12.92 -3.68 18.59
C THR A 201 -12.78 -4.58 17.36
N LEU A 202 -11.70 -4.42 16.59
CA LEU A 202 -11.55 -5.03 15.28
C LEU A 202 -10.53 -6.17 15.24
N ARG A 203 -9.79 -6.40 16.34
CA ARG A 203 -8.89 -7.55 16.41
C ARG A 203 -9.69 -8.84 16.55
N ASP A 204 -9.49 -9.75 15.62
CA ASP A 204 -10.07 -11.09 15.65
C ASP A 204 -9.40 -11.92 16.77
N PRO A 205 -10.16 -12.43 17.75
CA PRO A 205 -9.58 -13.19 18.85
C PRO A 205 -9.04 -14.56 18.43
N GLU A 206 -9.46 -15.09 17.28
CA GLU A 206 -9.04 -16.40 16.79
C GLU A 206 -7.70 -16.33 16.06
N THR A 207 -7.56 -15.40 15.11
CA THR A 207 -6.36 -15.29 14.26
C THR A 207 -5.39 -14.19 14.71
N GLY A 208 -5.85 -13.22 15.50
CA GLY A 208 -5.09 -12.02 15.83
C GLY A 208 -5.00 -10.99 14.69
N LEU A 209 -5.62 -11.26 13.53
CA LEU A 209 -5.72 -10.33 12.42
C LEU A 209 -6.74 -9.21 12.73
N ILE A 210 -6.68 -8.14 11.95
CA ILE A 210 -7.62 -7.02 12.01
C ILE A 210 -8.73 -7.25 10.99
N LEU A 211 -9.97 -7.30 11.47
CA LEU A 211 -11.19 -7.40 10.69
C LEU A 211 -11.49 -6.09 9.97
N ASP A 212 -12.29 -6.15 8.90
CA ASP A 212 -12.58 -4.97 8.08
C ASP A 212 -13.27 -3.86 8.88
N GLY A 213 -14.34 -4.17 9.61
CA GLY A 213 -15.06 -3.15 10.37
C GLY A 213 -16.28 -3.64 11.15
N ILE A 214 -17.02 -2.68 11.69
CA ILE A 214 -18.20 -2.88 12.53
C ILE A 214 -19.28 -1.84 12.19
N HIS A 215 -20.55 -2.26 12.20
CA HIS A 215 -21.70 -1.37 12.08
C HIS A 215 -22.23 -0.95 13.45
N LEU A 216 -22.23 0.34 13.77
CA LEU A 216 -22.71 0.89 15.05
C LEU A 216 -23.97 1.76 14.85
N PRO A 217 -25.00 1.61 15.69
CA PRO A 217 -24.99 0.91 16.99
C PRO A 217 -25.33 -0.60 16.94
N SER A 218 -25.48 -1.20 15.75
CA SER A 218 -25.96 -2.60 15.63
C SER A 218 -25.01 -3.65 16.23
N GLY A 219 -23.72 -3.36 16.33
CA GLY A 219 -22.69 -4.29 16.80
C GLY A 219 -22.31 -5.37 15.77
N ARG A 220 -22.83 -5.32 14.53
CA ARG A 220 -22.50 -6.30 13.49
C ARG A 220 -21.07 -6.09 13.01
N ILE A 221 -20.22 -7.10 13.22
CA ILE A 221 -18.83 -7.13 12.74
C ILE A 221 -18.78 -7.71 11.33
N GLU A 222 -18.11 -7.01 10.42
CA GLU A 222 -17.73 -7.50 9.10
C GLU A 222 -16.41 -8.27 9.22
N ARG A 223 -16.48 -9.59 9.06
CA ARG A 223 -15.38 -10.52 9.31
C ARG A 223 -14.34 -10.74 8.19
N PRO A 224 -14.44 -10.18 6.96
CA PRO A 224 -13.34 -10.29 6.01
C PRO A 224 -12.04 -9.71 6.58
N THR A 225 -10.92 -10.34 6.26
CA THR A 225 -9.58 -9.83 6.55
C THR A 225 -8.90 -9.50 5.23
N PHE A 226 -8.35 -8.28 5.14
CA PHE A 226 -7.62 -7.81 3.97
C PHE A 226 -6.19 -7.42 4.37
N SER A 227 -5.22 -7.68 3.48
CA SER A 227 -3.80 -7.46 3.76
C SER A 227 -3.49 -6.00 4.14
N TYR A 228 -4.13 -5.03 3.50
CA TYR A 228 -3.91 -3.61 3.81
C TYR A 228 -4.43 -3.18 5.18
N CYS A 229 -5.51 -3.78 5.70
CA CYS A 229 -5.97 -3.53 7.08
C CYS A 229 -4.86 -3.86 8.08
N GLN A 230 -4.11 -4.93 7.80
CA GLN A 230 -2.99 -5.34 8.64
C GLN A 230 -1.83 -4.34 8.48
N GLY A 231 -1.54 -3.94 7.24
CA GLY A 231 -0.50 -2.96 6.93
C GLY A 231 -0.70 -1.64 7.66
N VAL A 232 -1.91 -1.07 7.62
CA VAL A 232 -2.18 0.23 8.27
C VAL A 232 -2.05 0.16 9.78
N VAL A 233 -2.47 -0.95 10.40
CA VAL A 233 -2.34 -1.12 11.86
C VAL A 233 -0.89 -1.36 12.25
N LEU A 234 -0.13 -2.18 11.49
CA LEU A 234 1.31 -2.33 11.68
C LEU A 234 2.04 -0.99 11.63
N SER A 235 1.70 -0.14 10.65
CA SER A 235 2.28 1.20 10.54
C SER A 235 1.89 2.11 11.69
N LEU A 236 0.61 2.15 12.05
CA LEU A 236 0.11 2.99 13.12
C LEU A 236 0.80 2.68 14.44
N GLU A 237 0.81 1.40 14.81
CA GLU A 237 1.45 0.93 16.04
C GLU A 237 2.96 1.19 16.02
N THR A 238 3.63 1.00 14.87
CA THR A 238 5.07 1.32 14.76
C THR A 238 5.33 2.82 14.91
N GLU A 239 4.54 3.68 14.27
CA GLU A 239 4.71 5.13 14.41
C GLU A 239 4.42 5.62 15.82
N LEU A 240 3.42 5.06 16.50
CA LEU A 240 3.16 5.37 17.89
C LEU A 240 4.31 4.90 18.79
N ALA A 241 4.82 3.68 18.62
CA ALA A 241 5.99 3.19 19.36
C ALA A 241 7.19 4.15 19.22
N VAL A 242 7.46 4.65 18.01
CA VAL A 242 8.55 5.62 17.74
C VAL A 242 8.29 6.98 18.40
N ARG A 243 7.04 7.47 18.37
CA ARG A 243 6.70 8.84 18.78
C ARG A 243 6.40 8.98 20.28
N THR A 244 5.89 7.93 20.92
CA THR A 244 5.45 7.95 22.32
C THR A 244 6.38 7.17 23.24
N GLY A 245 7.09 6.17 22.73
CA GLY A 245 7.91 5.27 23.54
C GLY A 245 7.12 4.33 24.44
N ASP A 246 5.81 4.15 24.20
CA ASP A 246 4.98 3.22 24.96
C ASP A 246 5.09 1.79 24.41
N ASP A 247 5.63 0.88 25.24
CA ASP A 247 5.92 -0.51 24.90
C ASP A 247 4.69 -1.31 24.45
N ARG A 248 3.47 -0.89 24.82
CA ARG A 248 2.24 -1.58 24.37
C ARG A 248 2.14 -1.66 22.84
N HIS A 249 2.65 -0.65 22.16
CA HIS A 249 2.63 -0.55 20.70
C HIS A 249 3.63 -1.54 20.08
N LEU A 250 4.78 -1.78 20.73
CA LEU A 250 5.73 -2.82 20.31
C LEU A 250 5.10 -4.21 20.40
N ASP A 251 4.41 -4.49 21.50
CA ASP A 251 3.71 -5.77 21.68
C ASP A 251 2.63 -5.99 20.61
N ARG A 252 1.85 -4.93 20.28
CA ARG A 252 0.84 -4.98 19.23
C ARG A 252 1.44 -5.25 17.85
N VAL A 253 2.53 -4.58 17.49
CA VAL A 253 3.25 -4.87 16.24
C VAL A 253 3.71 -6.33 16.18
N GLN A 254 4.33 -6.84 17.25
CA GLN A 254 4.81 -8.22 17.27
C GLN A 254 3.69 -9.27 17.18
N ARG A 255 2.53 -9.01 17.80
CA ARG A 255 1.37 -9.90 17.72
C ARG A 255 0.78 -9.90 16.31
N LEU A 256 0.56 -8.71 15.73
CA LEU A 256 -0.04 -8.60 14.40
C LEU A 256 0.91 -9.13 13.30
N LEU A 257 2.22 -8.89 13.42
CA LEU A 257 3.19 -9.41 12.47
C LEU A 257 3.19 -10.94 12.43
N ARG A 258 3.09 -11.59 13.61
CA ARG A 258 2.95 -13.05 13.69
C ARG A 258 1.67 -13.54 13.00
N ALA A 259 0.54 -12.88 13.26
CA ALA A 259 -0.72 -13.21 12.59
C ALA A 259 -0.64 -13.05 11.06
N VAL A 260 0.04 -12.01 10.57
CA VAL A 260 0.29 -11.83 9.13
C VAL A 260 1.15 -12.95 8.57
N GLU A 261 2.24 -13.32 9.25
CA GLU A 261 3.13 -14.42 8.84
C GLU A 261 2.35 -15.75 8.75
N ASP A 262 1.54 -16.07 9.76
CA ASP A 262 0.81 -17.33 9.87
C ASP A 262 -0.37 -17.44 8.90
N HIS A 263 -1.08 -16.34 8.63
CA HIS A 263 -2.38 -16.38 7.95
C HIS A 263 -2.44 -15.67 6.60
N MET A 264 -1.45 -14.83 6.26
CA MET A 264 -1.44 -14.04 5.02
C MET A 264 -0.18 -14.23 4.18
N THR A 265 0.63 -15.25 4.49
CA THR A 265 1.78 -15.60 3.66
C THR A 265 1.82 -17.08 3.30
N GLU A 266 2.39 -17.38 2.14
CA GLU A 266 2.82 -18.72 1.75
C GLU A 266 4.32 -18.66 1.45
N ARG A 267 5.15 -19.38 2.23
CA ARG A 267 6.62 -19.30 2.13
C ARG A 267 7.14 -17.84 2.17
N ASN A 268 6.58 -17.02 3.07
CA ASN A 268 6.85 -15.58 3.20
C ASN A 268 6.40 -14.69 2.03
N VAL A 269 5.70 -15.23 1.03
CA VAL A 269 5.08 -14.44 -0.04
C VAL A 269 3.68 -14.07 0.39
N VAL A 270 3.36 -12.77 0.41
CA VAL A 270 2.02 -12.27 0.76
C VAL A 270 0.97 -12.84 -0.21
N THR A 271 -0.15 -13.33 0.33
CA THR A 271 -1.28 -13.89 -0.43
C THR A 271 -2.53 -13.01 -0.30
N GLY A 272 -3.63 -13.38 -0.98
CA GLY A 272 -4.91 -12.68 -0.83
C GLY A 272 -5.07 -11.39 -1.65
N GLY A 273 -4.24 -11.20 -2.69
CA GLY A 273 -4.36 -10.08 -3.62
C GLY A 273 -5.59 -10.20 -4.55
N GLY A 274 -5.97 -9.11 -5.21
CA GLY A 274 -7.09 -9.06 -6.15
C GLY A 274 -6.89 -8.03 -7.25
N GLY A 275 -7.86 -7.84 -8.14
CA GLY A 275 -7.91 -6.65 -8.99
C GLY A 275 -8.85 -5.58 -8.43
N GLY A 276 -9.08 -4.50 -9.18
CA GLY A 276 -9.88 -3.38 -8.70
C GLY A 276 -9.24 -2.80 -7.44
N ASP A 277 -10.03 -2.50 -6.41
CA ASP A 277 -9.45 -1.99 -5.16
C ASP A 277 -8.48 -2.97 -4.49
N GLY A 278 -8.79 -4.27 -4.57
CA GLY A 278 -7.95 -5.34 -4.03
C GLY A 278 -6.54 -5.39 -4.62
N GLY A 279 -6.32 -4.74 -5.77
CA GLY A 279 -5.02 -4.63 -6.41
C GLY A 279 -4.00 -3.85 -5.59
N LEU A 280 -4.42 -2.93 -4.74
CA LEU A 280 -3.52 -2.14 -3.89
C LEU A 280 -3.16 -2.82 -2.57
N PHE A 281 -3.92 -3.83 -2.15
CA PHE A 281 -3.91 -4.26 -0.76
C PHE A 281 -2.56 -4.84 -0.33
N ASN A 282 -1.98 -5.72 -1.16
CA ASN A 282 -0.70 -6.35 -0.88
C ASN A 282 0.46 -5.35 -0.94
N GLY A 283 0.40 -4.36 -1.84
CA GLY A 283 1.39 -3.28 -1.90
C GLY A 283 1.41 -2.47 -0.60
N ILE A 284 0.24 -2.11 -0.08
CA ILE A 284 0.12 -1.35 1.18
C ILE A 284 0.67 -2.15 2.36
N LEU A 285 0.36 -3.46 2.44
CA LEU A 285 0.98 -4.33 3.44
C LEU A 285 2.50 -4.34 3.32
N ALA A 286 3.04 -4.54 2.12
CA ALA A 286 4.49 -4.57 1.90
C ALA A 286 5.19 -3.25 2.27
N ARG A 287 4.59 -2.09 1.93
CA ARG A 287 5.09 -0.77 2.35
C ARG A 287 5.25 -0.70 3.86
N TYR A 288 4.23 -1.12 4.59
CA TYR A 288 4.23 -0.98 6.04
C TYR A 288 5.01 -2.08 6.77
N LEU A 289 5.17 -3.26 6.18
CA LEU A 289 6.17 -4.23 6.62
C LEU A 289 7.59 -3.68 6.46
N ALA A 290 7.89 -2.97 5.37
CA ALA A 290 9.19 -2.30 5.22
C ALA A 290 9.37 -1.18 6.27
N LEU A 291 8.32 -0.44 6.60
CA LEU A 291 8.35 0.54 7.70
C LEU A 291 8.65 -0.14 9.05
N VAL A 292 7.98 -1.25 9.37
CA VAL A 292 8.26 -2.06 10.57
C VAL A 292 9.71 -2.50 10.59
N ALA A 293 10.20 -3.06 9.48
CA ALA A 293 11.57 -3.55 9.36
C ALA A 293 12.62 -2.48 9.67
N ILE A 294 12.39 -1.25 9.22
CA ILE A 294 13.37 -0.15 9.31
C ILE A 294 13.20 0.69 10.57
N MET A 295 11.96 0.87 11.06
CA MET A 295 11.65 1.90 12.07
C MET A 295 11.20 1.35 13.43
N LEU A 296 10.81 0.08 13.55
CA LEU A 296 10.37 -0.46 14.84
C LEU A 296 11.47 -0.31 15.89
N PRO A 297 11.26 0.42 17.00
CA PRO A 297 12.32 0.68 17.97
C PRO A 297 12.62 -0.54 18.86
N GLY A 298 13.65 -0.41 19.70
CA GLY A 298 14.03 -1.41 20.70
C GLY A 298 15.07 -2.44 20.23
N ASP A 299 15.92 -2.88 21.16
CA ASP A 299 17.06 -3.78 20.92
C ASP A 299 16.89 -5.14 21.60
N GLU A 300 15.69 -5.49 22.03
CA GLU A 300 15.43 -6.83 22.51
C GLU A 300 15.49 -7.85 21.37
N VAL A 301 15.69 -9.12 21.72
CA VAL A 301 15.72 -10.22 20.75
C VAL A 301 14.42 -10.27 19.95
N ALA A 302 13.28 -10.04 20.60
CA ALA A 302 11.96 -10.01 19.96
C ALA A 302 11.82 -8.86 18.95
N HIS A 303 12.26 -7.64 19.30
CA HIS A 303 12.22 -6.48 18.39
C HIS A 303 13.09 -6.69 17.15
N ARG A 304 14.32 -7.21 17.32
CA ARG A 304 15.19 -7.57 16.20
C ARG A 304 14.60 -8.68 15.34
N ALA A 305 13.95 -9.67 15.96
CA ALA A 305 13.28 -10.75 15.22
C ALA A 305 12.12 -10.20 14.39
N ALA A 306 11.28 -9.33 14.95
CA ALA A 306 10.18 -8.69 14.24
C ALA A 306 10.67 -7.90 13.02
N ARG A 307 11.73 -7.09 13.17
CA ARG A 307 12.34 -6.36 12.04
C ARG A 307 12.80 -7.29 10.92
N ARG A 308 13.45 -8.41 11.28
CA ARG A 308 13.92 -9.42 10.31
C ARG A 308 12.78 -10.20 9.65
N SER A 309 11.74 -10.58 10.38
CA SER A 309 10.57 -11.27 9.81
C SER A 309 9.85 -10.36 8.82
N ALA A 310 9.61 -9.09 9.17
CA ALA A 310 9.00 -8.13 8.26
C ALA A 310 9.85 -7.93 6.98
N ALA A 311 11.17 -7.79 7.13
CA ALA A 311 12.10 -7.71 6.00
C ALA A 311 12.05 -8.97 5.11
N ALA A 312 12.01 -10.16 5.71
CA ALA A 312 11.96 -11.43 4.99
C ALA A 312 10.69 -11.56 4.15
N ILE A 313 9.52 -11.16 4.68
CA ILE A 313 8.25 -11.16 3.94
C ILE A 313 8.32 -10.20 2.74
N VAL A 314 8.84 -8.98 2.93
CA VAL A 314 9.00 -8.01 1.84
C VAL A 314 9.92 -8.57 0.75
N LYS A 315 11.11 -9.08 1.11
CA LYS A 315 12.09 -9.59 0.14
C LYS A 315 11.60 -10.84 -0.60
N ALA A 316 10.95 -11.78 0.11
CA ALA A 316 10.38 -12.97 -0.51
C ALA A 316 9.25 -12.62 -1.48
N SER A 317 8.34 -11.73 -1.07
CA SER A 317 7.25 -11.23 -1.90
C SER A 317 7.78 -10.51 -3.14
N ALA A 318 8.77 -9.62 -2.99
CA ALA A 318 9.35 -8.87 -4.09
C ALA A 318 10.05 -9.78 -5.10
N ARG A 319 10.73 -10.84 -4.62
CA ARG A 319 11.33 -11.84 -5.51
C ARG A 319 10.26 -12.57 -6.29
N ALA A 320 9.23 -13.08 -5.61
CA ALA A 320 8.14 -13.81 -6.25
C ALA A 320 7.41 -12.95 -7.29
N ALA A 321 7.05 -11.71 -6.93
CA ALA A 321 6.41 -10.76 -7.84
C ALA A 321 7.30 -10.44 -9.05
N TRP A 322 8.60 -10.30 -8.85
CA TRP A 322 9.54 -10.04 -9.94
C TRP A 322 9.69 -11.26 -10.86
N ASP A 323 9.85 -12.45 -10.30
CA ASP A 323 10.06 -13.67 -11.07
C ASP A 323 8.81 -14.09 -11.86
N HIS A 324 7.62 -13.73 -11.36
CA HIS A 324 6.33 -14.00 -12.01
C HIS A 324 5.76 -12.84 -12.84
N ARG A 325 6.43 -11.70 -12.92
CA ARG A 325 6.00 -10.60 -13.80
C ARG A 325 6.10 -11.00 -15.26
N LEU A 326 5.29 -10.39 -16.12
CA LEU A 326 5.55 -10.40 -17.57
C LEU A 326 6.47 -9.24 -17.94
N GLU A 327 7.26 -9.42 -18.99
CA GLU A 327 7.96 -8.32 -19.64
C GLU A 327 7.21 -7.95 -20.92
N VAL A 328 6.77 -6.70 -21.01
CA VAL A 328 5.97 -6.22 -22.16
C VAL A 328 6.59 -4.92 -22.64
N GLU A 329 7.06 -4.89 -23.89
CA GLU A 329 7.73 -3.71 -24.47
C GLU A 329 8.95 -3.23 -23.63
N GLY A 330 9.63 -4.15 -22.93
CA GLY A 330 10.81 -3.85 -22.08
C GLY A 330 10.49 -3.40 -20.65
N ASP A 331 9.21 -3.19 -20.32
CA ASP A 331 8.75 -2.77 -18.99
C ASP A 331 8.01 -3.93 -18.26
N PRO A 332 8.14 -4.06 -16.93
CA PRO A 332 7.46 -5.11 -16.16
C PRO A 332 5.94 -4.91 -16.12
N LEU A 333 5.18 -6.00 -16.13
CA LEU A 333 3.75 -6.06 -15.86
C LEU A 333 3.50 -7.03 -14.71
N PHE A 334 3.04 -6.51 -13.58
CA PHE A 334 2.86 -7.30 -12.36
C PHE A 334 1.48 -7.95 -12.27
N GLY A 335 1.45 -9.12 -11.63
CA GLY A 335 0.25 -9.86 -11.25
C GLY A 335 -0.36 -9.35 -9.94
N HIS A 336 -1.65 -9.65 -9.73
CA HIS A 336 -2.32 -9.42 -8.45
C HIS A 336 -1.94 -10.47 -7.39
N ASP A 337 -1.64 -11.69 -7.84
CA ASP A 337 -1.08 -12.77 -7.02
C ASP A 337 0.39 -12.94 -7.39
N TRP A 338 1.28 -12.76 -6.42
CA TRP A 338 2.72 -12.82 -6.62
C TRP A 338 3.26 -14.25 -6.65
N ASN A 339 2.44 -15.26 -6.34
CA ASN A 339 2.79 -16.67 -6.49
C ASN A 339 2.51 -17.22 -7.90
N GLU A 340 1.80 -16.46 -8.74
CA GLU A 340 1.34 -16.90 -10.05
C GLU A 340 1.90 -16.01 -11.17
N PRO A 341 2.24 -16.57 -12.35
CA PRO A 341 2.62 -15.78 -13.51
C PRO A 341 1.55 -14.75 -13.90
N ALA A 342 1.97 -13.50 -14.07
CA ALA A 342 1.12 -12.42 -14.52
C ALA A 342 0.54 -12.70 -15.91
N ARG A 343 -0.66 -12.16 -16.18
CA ARG A 343 -1.38 -12.38 -17.43
C ARG A 343 -1.50 -11.09 -18.24
N LEU A 344 -1.24 -11.18 -19.54
CA LEU A 344 -1.39 -10.05 -20.44
C LEU A 344 -2.88 -9.73 -20.64
N PRO A 345 -3.34 -8.48 -20.43
CA PRO A 345 -4.72 -8.10 -20.69
C PRO A 345 -5.08 -8.24 -22.18
N GLY A 346 -6.21 -8.90 -22.47
CA GLY A 346 -6.74 -9.08 -23.84
C GLY A 346 -7.38 -7.83 -24.45
N GLY A 347 -6.97 -6.62 -24.03
CA GLY A 347 -7.53 -5.33 -24.47
C GLY A 347 -8.40 -4.65 -23.40
N THR A 348 -9.45 -3.95 -23.84
CA THR A 348 -10.33 -3.13 -22.99
C THR A 348 -11.62 -3.83 -22.56
N ALA A 349 -11.90 -5.00 -23.12
CA ALA A 349 -13.11 -5.75 -22.82
C ALA A 349 -13.05 -6.29 -21.38
N GLY A 350 -14.06 -5.97 -20.57
CA GLY A 350 -14.09 -6.34 -19.15
C GLY A 350 -13.21 -5.44 -18.26
N ALA A 351 -13.01 -4.19 -18.66
CA ALA A 351 -12.47 -3.16 -17.77
C ALA A 351 -13.28 -3.08 -16.47
N GLY A 352 -12.56 -2.89 -15.36
CA GLY A 352 -13.11 -2.67 -14.03
C GLY A 352 -14.09 -1.49 -14.00
N ARG A 353 -14.99 -1.51 -13.01
CA ARG A 353 -16.08 -0.52 -12.91
C ARG A 353 -16.26 -0.06 -11.46
N ALA A 354 -16.53 1.22 -11.29
CA ALA A 354 -16.95 1.76 -10.01
C ALA A 354 -18.34 1.23 -9.62
N THR A 355 -18.51 0.93 -8.34
CA THR A 355 -19.80 0.59 -7.74
C THR A 355 -20.51 1.85 -7.25
N SER A 356 -21.81 1.75 -6.94
CA SER A 356 -22.55 2.84 -6.31
C SER A 356 -22.02 3.21 -4.91
N GLY A 357 -21.27 2.30 -4.28
CA GLY A 357 -20.65 2.47 -2.96
C GLY A 357 -19.26 3.10 -2.98
N GLY A 358 -18.71 3.45 -4.14
CA GLY A 358 -17.38 4.05 -4.25
C GLY A 358 -16.24 3.05 -4.47
N SER A 359 -16.44 1.77 -4.16
CA SER A 359 -15.45 0.70 -4.46
C SER A 359 -15.37 0.39 -5.96
N VAL A 360 -14.25 -0.17 -6.39
CA VAL A 360 -13.97 -0.52 -7.79
C VAL A 360 -13.83 -2.02 -7.95
N ILE A 361 -14.67 -2.60 -8.81
CA ILE A 361 -14.63 -4.02 -9.18
C ILE A 361 -13.46 -4.24 -10.15
N SER A 362 -12.77 -5.36 -9.96
CA SER A 362 -11.68 -5.84 -10.80
C SER A 362 -12.00 -5.85 -12.30
N SER A 363 -11.00 -5.51 -13.10
CA SER A 363 -10.98 -5.92 -14.51
C SER A 363 -11.00 -7.45 -14.60
N ARG A 364 -11.46 -7.98 -15.74
CA ARG A 364 -11.43 -9.42 -16.05
C ARG A 364 -10.01 -10.00 -15.95
N THR A 365 -9.02 -9.20 -16.35
CA THR A 365 -7.60 -9.46 -16.16
C THR A 365 -7.10 -8.39 -15.16
N PRO A 366 -6.90 -8.72 -13.88
CA PRO A 366 -6.50 -7.79 -12.83
C PRO A 366 -5.25 -6.96 -13.16
N GLU A 367 -4.30 -7.53 -13.91
CA GLU A 367 -3.05 -6.89 -14.36
C GLU A 367 -3.29 -5.60 -15.15
N ARG A 368 -4.49 -5.45 -15.71
CA ARG A 368 -4.92 -4.22 -16.36
C ARG A 368 -5.04 -3.05 -15.37
N ASP A 369 -5.44 -3.30 -14.14
CA ASP A 369 -5.83 -2.28 -13.18
C ASP A 369 -4.60 -1.53 -12.66
N LEU A 370 -4.68 -0.21 -12.61
CA LEU A 370 -3.61 0.65 -12.08
C LEU A 370 -3.23 0.24 -10.66
N SER A 371 -4.20 -0.14 -9.84
CA SER A 371 -4.00 -0.60 -8.46
C SER A 371 -3.01 -1.78 -8.35
N VAL A 372 -3.12 -2.78 -9.23
CA VAL A 372 -2.22 -3.94 -9.28
C VAL A 372 -0.80 -3.51 -9.64
N GLN A 373 -0.66 -2.61 -10.63
CA GLN A 373 0.65 -2.11 -11.05
C GLN A 373 1.31 -1.22 -9.98
N LEU A 374 0.51 -0.41 -9.27
CA LEU A 374 0.99 0.37 -8.13
C LEU A 374 1.48 -0.53 -6.99
N SER A 375 0.80 -1.65 -6.70
CA SER A 375 1.29 -2.62 -5.71
C SER A 375 2.64 -3.22 -6.09
N GLY A 376 2.83 -3.59 -7.36
CA GLY A 376 4.11 -4.08 -7.84
C GLY A 376 5.24 -3.05 -7.70
N TRP A 377 4.98 -1.80 -8.07
CA TRP A 377 5.95 -0.70 -7.89
C TRP A 377 6.27 -0.45 -6.42
N MET A 378 5.24 -0.34 -5.58
CA MET A 378 5.36 -0.14 -4.13
C MET A 378 6.22 -1.23 -3.47
N LEU A 379 6.04 -2.49 -3.90
CA LEU A 379 6.82 -3.63 -3.42
C LEU A 379 8.30 -3.55 -3.84
N MET A 380 8.60 -3.11 -5.07
CA MET A 380 10.00 -2.96 -5.51
C MET A 380 10.72 -1.87 -4.71
N GLU A 381 10.06 -0.73 -4.47
CA GLU A 381 10.60 0.33 -3.61
C GLU A 381 10.78 -0.17 -2.16
N ALA A 382 9.82 -0.92 -1.62
CA ALA A 382 9.92 -1.52 -0.28
C ALA A 382 11.13 -2.47 -0.15
N ALA A 383 11.33 -3.35 -1.13
CA ALA A 383 12.47 -4.27 -1.15
C ALA A 383 13.81 -3.55 -1.26
N GLN A 384 13.86 -2.47 -2.05
CA GLN A 384 15.04 -1.62 -2.15
C GLN A 384 15.37 -0.98 -0.80
N MET A 385 14.40 -0.37 -0.13
CA MET A 385 14.60 0.31 1.16
C MET A 385 15.10 -0.66 2.23
N VAL A 386 14.46 -1.84 2.35
CA VAL A 386 14.85 -2.85 3.35
C VAL A 386 16.26 -3.38 3.07
N THR A 387 16.58 -3.68 1.81
CA THR A 387 17.91 -4.18 1.43
C THR A 387 18.99 -3.10 1.65
N ALA A 388 18.70 -1.85 1.33
CA ALA A 388 19.61 -0.72 1.56
C ALA A 388 19.86 -0.45 3.05
N ALA A 389 18.90 -0.79 3.93
CA ALA A 389 19.05 -0.74 5.38
C ALA A 389 19.87 -1.92 5.95
N GLY A 390 20.33 -2.86 5.10
CA GLY A 390 21.15 -4.01 5.51
C GLY A 390 20.36 -5.18 6.11
N LEU A 391 19.07 -5.30 5.80
CA LEU A 391 18.15 -6.34 6.30
C LEU A 391 17.89 -7.47 5.30
#